data_AF-A0A7S0PUM1-F1
#
_entry.id   AF-A0A7S0PUM1-F1
#
_cell.length_a   1.000
_cell.length_b   1.000
_cell.length_c   1.000
_cell.angle_alpha   90.00
_cell.angle_beta   90.00
_cell.angle_gamma   90.00
#
_symmetry.space_group_name_H-M   'P 1'
#
loop_
_entity.id
_entity.type
_entity.pdbx_description
1 polymer ?
#
loop_
_entity_poly.entity_id
_entity_poly.type
_entity_poly.pdbx_seq_one_letter_code
_entity_poly.pdbx_strand_id
1 'polypeptide(L)'
;PPPSPPPPTPPSHPPRIPKVGVAIMSGGASPSLENQVIFCLWPGDEEVTSAAGRMDPPWGGDDERIASQCCNYTAGADRICIRRSDPKDGGICLGTARTYSETVQICTDLSLSLCDQSCTQTGCGYDQNPVYTGLWCPYQRPAPSTPPSPPSPPSPPPPSPPSTKAIACDSR
;
A
#
# COMPACT_ATOMS: atom_id res chain seq x y z
N PRO A 1 10.39 49.97 -19.16
CA PRO A 1 10.04 49.11 -18.01
C PRO A 1 10.50 47.65 -18.24
N PRO A 2 11.21 47.04 -17.28
CA PRO A 2 11.51 45.61 -17.35
C PRO A 2 10.23 44.78 -17.18
N PRO A 3 10.14 43.58 -17.79
CA PRO A 3 9.02 42.69 -17.57
C PRO A 3 8.97 42.22 -16.11
N SER A 4 7.77 42.13 -15.55
CA SER A 4 7.55 41.62 -14.20
C SER A 4 8.02 40.15 -14.09
N PRO A 5 8.61 39.74 -12.96
CA PRO A 5 8.98 38.35 -12.74
C PRO A 5 7.72 37.46 -12.73
N PRO A 6 7.82 36.21 -13.20
CA PRO A 6 6.71 35.26 -13.14
C PRO A 6 6.32 34.99 -11.69
N PRO A 7 5.03 34.72 -11.41
CA PRO A 7 4.57 34.37 -10.07
C PRO A 7 5.28 33.09 -9.57
N PRO A 8 5.50 32.96 -8.25
CA PRO A 8 6.09 31.76 -7.68
C PRO A 8 5.25 30.54 -8.04
N THR A 9 5.90 29.50 -8.52
CA THR A 9 5.26 28.20 -8.81
C THR A 9 4.61 27.68 -7.53
N PRO A 10 3.36 27.19 -7.57
CA PRO A 10 2.74 26.53 -6.43
C PRO A 10 3.65 25.39 -5.93
N PRO A 11 3.68 25.08 -4.62
CA PRO A 11 4.41 23.92 -4.13
C PRO A 11 3.94 22.70 -4.92
N SER A 12 4.89 21.99 -5.53
CA SER A 12 4.64 20.71 -6.17
C SER A 12 3.90 19.84 -5.17
N HIS A 13 2.68 19.43 -5.49
CA HIS A 13 1.92 18.52 -4.62
C HIS A 13 2.80 17.30 -4.31
N PRO A 14 2.76 16.76 -3.08
CA PRO A 14 3.54 15.60 -2.72
C PRO A 14 3.25 14.47 -3.73
N PRO A 15 4.28 13.66 -4.08
CA PRO A 15 4.11 12.54 -4.99
C PRO A 15 2.99 11.63 -4.49
N ARG A 16 1.95 11.46 -5.30
CA ARG A 16 0.82 10.58 -4.98
C ARG A 16 1.07 9.18 -5.54
N ILE A 17 0.42 8.19 -4.93
CA ILE A 17 0.46 6.82 -5.41
C ILE A 17 -0.15 6.77 -6.84
N PRO A 18 0.56 6.21 -7.83
CA PRO A 18 0.03 6.04 -9.19
C PRO A 18 -1.27 5.23 -9.24
N LYS A 19 -2.11 5.48 -10.25
CA LYS A 19 -3.36 4.71 -10.46
C LYS A 19 -3.10 3.21 -10.63
N VAL A 20 -1.97 2.84 -11.22
CA VAL A 20 -1.54 1.44 -11.39
C VAL A 20 -1.12 0.77 -10.08
N GLY A 21 -1.08 1.52 -8.97
CA GLY A 21 -0.64 1.03 -7.67
C GLY A 21 0.88 0.85 -7.61
N VAL A 22 1.38 0.69 -6.40
CA VAL A 22 2.80 0.41 -6.13
C VAL A 22 2.94 -0.87 -5.32
N ALA A 23 3.94 -1.65 -5.65
CA ALA A 23 4.25 -2.89 -4.93
C ALA A 23 5.01 -2.57 -3.64
N ILE A 24 4.55 -3.12 -2.52
CA ILE A 24 5.34 -3.22 -1.29
C ILE A 24 5.99 -4.59 -1.28
N MET A 25 7.30 -4.63 -1.06
CA MET A 25 8.06 -5.88 -1.05
C MET A 25 8.51 -6.27 0.35
N SER A 26 8.82 -7.55 0.53
CA SER A 26 9.60 -8.00 1.69
C SER A 26 11.03 -7.47 1.59
N GLY A 27 11.50 -6.72 2.58
CA GLY A 27 12.86 -6.18 2.61
C GLY A 27 13.93 -7.24 2.89
N GLY A 28 13.58 -8.37 3.50
CA GLY A 28 14.47 -9.52 3.67
C GLY A 28 14.53 -10.46 2.46
N ALA A 29 13.77 -10.20 1.41
CA ALA A 29 13.75 -11.10 0.27
C ALA A 29 15.01 -10.99 -0.59
N SER A 30 15.52 -12.15 -1.00
CA SER A 30 16.58 -12.26 -2.01
C SER A 30 16.12 -11.56 -3.31
N PRO A 31 17.01 -10.84 -4.01
CA PRO A 31 16.67 -10.10 -5.24
C PRO A 31 16.11 -10.99 -6.38
N SER A 32 16.15 -12.31 -6.24
CA SER A 32 15.88 -13.28 -7.31
C SER A 32 14.50 -13.96 -7.28
N LEU A 33 13.54 -13.58 -6.43
CA LEU A 33 12.22 -14.23 -6.41
C LEU A 33 11.10 -13.38 -7.01
N GLU A 34 10.33 -13.97 -7.91
CA GLU A 34 9.08 -13.42 -8.48
C GLU A 34 7.95 -13.25 -7.44
N ASN A 35 8.18 -13.62 -6.18
CA ASN A 35 7.17 -13.68 -5.10
C ASN A 35 7.46 -12.73 -3.92
N GLN A 36 8.04 -11.57 -4.21
CA GLN A 36 8.47 -10.61 -3.20
C GLN A 36 7.43 -9.54 -2.86
N VAL A 37 6.43 -9.34 -3.71
CA VAL A 37 5.36 -8.38 -3.47
C VAL A 37 4.43 -8.96 -2.40
N ILE A 38 4.33 -8.28 -1.26
CA ILE A 38 3.53 -8.73 -0.12
C ILE A 38 2.12 -8.12 -0.13
N PHE A 39 2.00 -6.87 -0.59
CA PHE A 39 0.73 -6.21 -0.89
C PHE A 39 0.98 -4.99 -1.78
N CYS A 40 -0.09 -4.31 -2.19
CA CYS A 40 0.00 -3.09 -2.97
C CYS A 40 -0.65 -1.91 -2.25
N LEU A 41 -0.10 -0.72 -2.51
CA LEU A 41 -0.76 0.53 -2.18
C LEU A 41 -1.44 1.11 -3.41
N TRP A 42 -2.58 1.73 -3.21
CA TRP A 42 -3.40 2.38 -4.24
C TRP A 42 -3.61 3.86 -3.89
N PRO A 43 -4.06 4.70 -4.83
CA PRO A 43 -4.56 6.03 -4.51
C PRO A 43 -5.62 5.95 -3.40
N GLY A 44 -5.41 6.68 -2.31
CA GLY A 44 -6.15 6.57 -1.04
C GLY A 44 -5.34 5.93 0.11
N ASP A 45 -4.23 5.25 -0.19
CA ASP A 45 -3.33 4.62 0.79
C ASP A 45 -2.08 5.48 1.13
N GLU A 46 -2.11 6.80 0.87
CA GLU A 46 -0.92 7.66 0.99
C GLU A 46 -0.33 7.71 2.40
N GLU A 47 -1.17 7.57 3.43
CA GLU A 47 -0.79 7.60 4.84
C GLU A 47 -0.39 6.22 5.40
N VAL A 48 -0.38 5.17 4.58
CA VAL A 48 -0.04 3.81 5.01
C VAL A 48 1.46 3.69 5.20
N THR A 49 1.88 3.54 6.45
CA THR A 49 3.29 3.41 6.88
C THR A 49 3.60 2.06 7.53
N SER A 50 2.63 1.14 7.58
CA SER A 50 2.76 -0.19 8.16
C SER A 50 2.00 -1.25 7.36
N ALA A 51 2.53 -2.47 7.34
CA ALA A 51 1.90 -3.67 6.78
C ALA A 51 0.92 -4.36 7.74
N ALA A 52 0.75 -3.84 8.96
CA ALA A 52 -0.13 -4.40 9.99
C ALA A 52 -1.53 -4.75 9.44
N GLY A 53 -1.93 -6.00 9.60
CA GLY A 53 -3.25 -6.50 9.20
C GLY A 53 -3.52 -6.52 7.69
N ARG A 54 -2.51 -6.28 6.84
CA ARG A 54 -2.66 -6.35 5.38
C ARG A 54 -2.32 -7.71 4.79
N MET A 55 -1.55 -8.52 5.51
CA MET A 55 -1.18 -9.90 5.18
C MET A 55 -0.63 -10.56 6.48
N ASP A 56 -0.40 -11.88 6.51
CA ASP A 56 0.29 -12.58 7.63
C ASP A 56 1.84 -12.66 7.46
N PRO A 57 2.65 -12.45 8.51
CA PRO A 57 4.12 -12.57 8.47
C PRO A 57 4.59 -13.97 8.02
N PRO A 58 5.82 -14.12 7.48
CA PRO A 58 6.97 -13.22 7.66
C PRO A 58 7.30 -12.32 6.45
N TRP A 59 7.51 -11.03 6.73
CA TRP A 59 7.98 -10.00 5.78
C TRP A 59 9.51 -9.92 5.66
N GLY A 60 10.24 -10.78 6.38
CA GLY A 60 11.69 -10.67 6.58
C GLY A 60 12.10 -10.28 8.02
N GLY A 61 11.15 -9.87 8.87
CA GLY A 61 11.38 -9.56 10.29
C GLY A 61 10.10 -9.30 11.08
N ASP A 62 10.25 -8.83 12.32
CA ASP A 62 9.15 -8.54 13.27
C ASP A 62 8.60 -7.10 13.15
N ASP A 63 9.20 -6.25 12.32
CA ASP A 63 8.80 -4.85 12.16
C ASP A 63 7.85 -4.69 10.97
N GLU A 64 6.61 -4.31 11.27
CA GLU A 64 5.58 -4.11 10.24
C GLU A 64 5.71 -2.75 9.54
N ARG A 65 6.56 -1.85 10.04
CA ARG A 65 6.71 -0.51 9.45
C ARG A 65 7.36 -0.57 8.08
N ILE A 66 6.82 0.17 7.12
CA ILE A 66 7.30 0.17 5.74
C ILE A 66 8.49 1.12 5.63
N ALA A 67 9.67 0.57 5.35
CA ALA A 67 10.90 1.31 5.20
C ALA A 67 11.03 1.92 3.79
N SER A 68 11.54 3.15 3.72
CA SER A 68 11.98 3.75 2.46
C SER A 68 13.25 3.09 1.94
N GLN A 69 13.43 2.96 0.62
CA GLN A 69 14.68 2.54 0.00
C GLN A 69 14.92 3.31 -1.31
N CYS A 70 16.15 3.78 -1.50
CA CYS A 70 16.53 4.58 -2.66
C CYS A 70 17.70 3.90 -3.40
N CYS A 71 17.62 3.90 -4.72
CA CYS A 71 18.61 3.32 -5.61
C CYS A 71 19.18 4.38 -6.54
N ASN A 72 20.48 4.27 -6.80
CA ASN A 72 21.13 4.99 -7.87
C ASN A 72 21.19 4.10 -9.12
N TYR A 73 20.85 4.68 -10.27
CA TYR A 73 20.82 4.03 -11.58
C TYR A 73 21.89 4.56 -12.55
N THR A 74 22.87 5.36 -12.09
CA THR A 74 23.92 5.89 -12.97
C THR A 74 24.95 4.84 -13.40
N ALA A 75 25.05 4.67 -14.73
CA ALA A 75 26.13 4.06 -15.51
C ALA A 75 26.47 2.58 -15.23
N GLY A 76 25.71 1.68 -15.87
CA GLY A 76 26.13 0.29 -16.09
C GLY A 76 25.31 -0.76 -15.35
N ALA A 77 24.00 -0.82 -15.61
CA ALA A 77 23.06 -1.91 -15.24
C ALA A 77 22.91 -2.28 -13.75
N ASP A 78 23.82 -1.86 -12.88
CA ASP A 78 23.81 -2.21 -11.47
C ASP A 78 22.92 -1.24 -10.69
N ARG A 79 21.88 -1.79 -10.07
CA ARG A 79 20.94 -1.08 -9.21
C ARG A 79 21.59 -0.92 -7.84
N ILE A 80 22.27 0.21 -7.61
CA ILE A 80 23.05 0.42 -6.39
C ILE A 80 22.12 0.93 -5.28
N CYS A 81 21.94 0.12 -4.24
CA CYS A 81 21.23 0.49 -3.04
C CYS A 81 21.97 1.57 -2.25
N ILE A 82 21.32 2.72 -2.06
CA ILE A 82 21.84 3.80 -1.24
C ILE A 82 21.26 3.64 0.17
N ARG A 83 22.15 3.38 1.11
CA ARG A 83 21.79 3.14 2.52
C ARG A 83 21.67 4.41 3.35
N ARG A 84 22.35 5.49 2.98
CA ARG A 84 22.40 6.74 3.76
C ARG A 84 22.26 7.96 2.86
N SER A 85 21.70 9.03 3.43
CA SER A 85 21.52 10.32 2.74
C SER A 85 22.84 11.01 2.38
N ASP A 86 23.91 10.72 3.13
CA ASP A 86 25.28 11.15 2.82
C ASP A 86 26.19 9.91 2.90
N PRO A 87 27.08 9.69 1.91
CA PRO A 87 28.01 8.56 1.91
C PRO A 87 29.09 8.65 3.01
N LYS A 88 29.33 9.83 3.59
CA LYS A 88 30.22 10.03 4.73
C LYS A 88 29.52 9.61 6.03
N ASP A 89 30.29 9.22 7.04
CA ASP A 89 29.76 8.87 8.36
C ASP A 89 29.12 10.10 9.02
N GLY A 90 27.80 10.22 8.86
CA GLY A 90 26.97 11.35 9.27
C GLY A 90 25.61 11.39 8.58
N GLY A 91 25.46 10.70 7.44
CA GLY A 91 24.18 10.56 6.74
C GLY A 91 23.14 9.74 7.51
N ILE A 92 21.86 10.11 7.38
CA ILE A 92 20.73 9.41 7.99
C ILE A 92 20.49 8.10 7.24
N CYS A 93 20.21 7.01 7.95
CA CYS A 93 19.80 5.75 7.34
C CYS A 93 18.49 5.94 6.56
N LEU A 94 18.49 5.55 5.29
CA LEU A 94 17.31 5.65 4.44
C LEU A 94 16.29 4.54 4.71
N GLY A 95 16.67 3.42 5.31
CA GLY A 95 15.77 2.34 5.75
C GLY A 95 14.85 2.66 6.93
N THR A 96 14.39 3.92 7.05
CA THR A 96 13.47 4.35 8.10
C THR A 96 12.03 4.30 7.62
N ALA A 97 11.09 4.13 8.54
CA ALA A 97 9.67 4.15 8.24
C ALA A 97 9.23 5.54 7.79
N ARG A 98 8.47 5.60 6.69
CA ARG A 98 8.00 6.84 6.04
C ARG A 98 6.64 6.57 5.40
N THR A 99 5.99 7.61 4.89
CA THR A 99 4.92 7.46 3.89
C THR A 99 5.51 7.22 2.50
N TYR A 100 4.67 6.80 1.55
CA TYR A 100 5.08 6.68 0.15
C TYR A 100 5.59 8.03 -0.40
N SER A 101 4.86 9.12 -0.12
CA SER A 101 5.18 10.44 -0.67
C SER A 101 6.50 10.98 -0.15
N GLU A 102 6.77 10.83 1.16
CA GLU A 102 8.05 11.20 1.79
C GLU A 102 9.20 10.35 1.23
N THR A 103 8.95 9.06 0.98
CA THR A 103 9.95 8.17 0.38
C THR A 103 10.35 8.64 -1.02
N VAL A 104 9.37 8.98 -1.86
CA VAL A 104 9.65 9.51 -3.21
C VAL A 104 10.41 10.82 -3.12
N GLN A 105 9.99 11.73 -2.22
CA GLN A 105 10.65 13.02 -2.02
C GLN A 105 12.10 12.86 -1.59
N ILE A 106 12.40 12.07 -0.55
CA ILE A 106 13.77 11.91 -0.07
C ILE A 106 14.68 11.27 -1.11
N CYS A 107 14.18 10.28 -1.88
CA CYS A 107 14.98 9.74 -2.98
C CYS A 107 15.23 10.81 -4.05
N THR A 108 14.21 11.58 -4.43
CA THR A 108 14.33 12.63 -5.45
C THR A 108 15.27 13.76 -5.04
N ASP A 109 15.19 14.21 -3.79
CA ASP A 109 16.06 15.27 -3.24
C ASP A 109 17.54 14.86 -3.24
N LEU A 110 17.80 13.55 -3.14
CA LEU A 110 19.13 12.96 -3.25
C LEU A 110 19.55 12.64 -4.69
N SER A 111 18.74 12.99 -5.69
CA SER A 111 18.93 12.60 -7.09
C SER A 111 18.97 11.08 -7.31
N LEU A 112 18.19 10.36 -6.52
CA LEU A 112 17.99 8.91 -6.57
C LEU A 112 16.55 8.60 -7.02
N SER A 113 16.27 7.31 -7.20
CA SER A 113 14.91 6.82 -7.45
C SER A 113 14.55 5.75 -6.43
N LEU A 114 13.26 5.44 -6.31
CA LEU A 114 12.83 4.24 -5.58
C LEU A 114 13.50 3.01 -6.19
N CYS A 115 13.84 2.04 -5.35
CA CYS A 115 14.43 0.78 -5.82
C CYS A 115 13.37 -0.15 -6.43
N ASP A 116 13.73 -0.81 -7.53
CA ASP A 116 12.91 -1.85 -8.21
C ASP A 116 13.23 -3.27 -7.73
N GLN A 117 13.74 -3.40 -6.50
CA GLN A 117 14.24 -4.62 -5.87
C GLN A 117 14.29 -4.41 -4.35
N SER A 118 14.43 -5.48 -3.57
CA SER A 118 14.83 -5.36 -2.16
C SER A 118 16.31 -4.98 -2.04
N CYS A 119 16.62 -4.05 -1.12
CA CYS A 119 17.99 -3.72 -0.71
C CYS A 119 18.51 -4.60 0.44
N THR A 120 18.09 -5.87 0.47
CA THR A 120 18.47 -6.84 1.50
C THR A 120 19.99 -6.91 1.72
N GLN A 121 20.44 -7.04 2.97
CA GLN A 121 21.82 -7.19 3.39
C GLN A 121 22.76 -6.01 3.06
N THR A 122 22.21 -4.86 2.67
CA THR A 122 23.00 -3.63 2.40
C THR A 122 23.18 -2.72 3.62
N GLY A 123 22.51 -3.04 4.74
CA GLY A 123 22.54 -2.30 6.00
C GLY A 123 21.28 -1.46 6.26
N CYS A 124 21.28 -0.63 7.32
CA CYS A 124 20.16 0.23 7.72
C CYS A 124 18.80 -0.48 7.97
N GLY A 125 18.81 -1.79 8.24
CA GLY A 125 17.63 -2.51 8.71
C GLY A 125 16.59 -2.86 7.65
N TYR A 126 16.92 -2.74 6.35
CA TYR A 126 16.00 -3.10 5.25
C TYR A 126 15.44 -4.52 5.40
N ASP A 127 16.29 -5.46 5.82
CA ASP A 127 15.94 -6.88 5.95
C ASP A 127 14.75 -7.16 6.87
N GLN A 128 14.56 -6.30 7.86
CA GLN A 128 13.61 -6.53 8.95
C GLN A 128 12.24 -5.92 8.67
N ASN A 129 12.09 -5.18 7.58
CA ASN A 129 10.93 -4.35 7.30
C ASN A 129 10.37 -4.66 5.90
N PRO A 130 9.05 -4.51 5.69
CA PRO A 130 8.53 -4.29 4.34
C PRO A 130 9.12 -3.00 3.75
N VAL A 131 9.22 -2.92 2.42
CA VAL A 131 9.88 -1.79 1.74
C VAL A 131 9.04 -1.20 0.60
N TYR A 132 9.05 0.13 0.47
CA TYR A 132 8.50 0.81 -0.70
C TYR A 132 9.36 0.56 -1.93
N THR A 133 8.73 0.33 -3.09
CA THR A 133 9.47 0.06 -4.33
C THR A 133 9.00 0.93 -5.49
N GLY A 134 9.83 1.02 -6.52
CA GLY A 134 9.51 1.67 -7.80
C GLY A 134 8.67 0.79 -8.72
N LEU A 135 8.41 -0.46 -8.33
CA LEU A 135 7.64 -1.41 -9.11
C LEU A 135 6.15 -1.09 -9.07
N TRP A 136 5.51 -1.23 -10.22
CA TRP A 136 4.06 -1.20 -10.32
C TRP A 136 3.45 -2.41 -9.62
N CYS A 137 2.24 -2.24 -9.10
CA CYS A 137 1.51 -3.38 -8.54
C CYS A 137 1.22 -4.43 -9.63
N PRO A 138 1.59 -5.71 -9.44
CA PRO A 138 1.27 -6.78 -10.38
C PRO A 138 -0.18 -7.28 -10.25
N TYR A 139 -0.89 -6.89 -9.19
CA TYR A 139 -2.26 -7.30 -8.91
C TYR A 139 -3.27 -6.30 -9.43
N GLN A 140 -4.50 -6.76 -9.71
CA GLN A 140 -5.60 -5.85 -10.01
C GLN A 140 -6.01 -5.08 -8.75
N ARG A 141 -6.40 -3.82 -8.92
CA ARG A 141 -6.97 -3.05 -7.82
C ARG A 141 -8.22 -3.75 -7.30
N PRO A 142 -8.33 -4.00 -5.98
CA PRO A 142 -9.57 -4.48 -5.39
C PRO A 142 -10.74 -3.57 -5.77
N ALA A 143 -11.87 -4.17 -6.16
CA ALA A 143 -13.09 -3.40 -6.37
C ALA A 143 -13.46 -2.70 -5.05
N PRO A 144 -13.96 -1.44 -5.10
CA PRO A 144 -14.48 -0.80 -3.90
C PRO A 144 -15.55 -1.69 -3.27
N SER A 145 -15.46 -1.93 -1.96
CA SER A 145 -16.44 -2.74 -1.24
C SER A 145 -17.84 -2.18 -1.46
N THR A 146 -18.72 -2.94 -2.10
CA THR A 146 -20.14 -2.56 -2.20
C THR A 146 -20.72 -2.51 -0.79
N PRO A 147 -21.52 -1.49 -0.44
CA PRO A 147 -22.25 -1.46 0.82
C PRO A 147 -23.04 -2.76 1.00
N PRO A 148 -23.19 -3.29 2.24
CA PRO A 148 -24.02 -4.46 2.47
C PRO A 148 -25.43 -4.18 1.97
N SER A 149 -26.01 -5.14 1.25
CA SER A 149 -27.40 -5.04 0.79
C SER A 149 -28.33 -4.79 1.98
N PRO A 150 -29.34 -3.91 1.86
CA PRO A 150 -30.32 -3.71 2.92
C PRO A 150 -31.05 -5.02 3.25
N PRO A 151 -31.48 -5.22 4.52
CA PRO A 151 -32.18 -6.43 4.94
C PRO A 151 -33.46 -6.62 4.12
N SER A 152 -33.74 -7.88 3.75
CA SER A 152 -34.96 -8.24 3.04
C SER A 152 -36.20 -7.84 3.87
N PRO A 153 -37.28 -7.31 3.24
CA PRO A 153 -38.53 -7.02 3.93
C PRO A 153 -39.14 -8.31 4.53
N PRO A 154 -39.88 -8.20 5.64
CA PRO A 154 -40.52 -9.35 6.27
C PRO A 154 -41.55 -10.00 5.32
N SER A 155 -41.57 -11.33 5.30
CA SER A 155 -42.53 -12.10 4.50
C SER A 155 -43.98 -11.78 4.94
N PRO A 156 -44.94 -11.70 4.00
CA PRO A 156 -46.35 -11.54 4.33
C PRO A 156 -46.85 -12.74 5.16
N PRO A 157 -47.82 -12.54 6.06
CA PRO A 157 -48.39 -13.61 6.86
C PRO A 157 -49.08 -14.65 5.96
N PRO A 158 -49.08 -15.94 6.35
CA PRO A 158 -49.79 -16.97 5.60
C PRO A 158 -51.30 -16.70 5.55
N PRO A 159 -51.99 -17.11 4.47
CA PRO A 159 -53.43 -16.95 4.36
C PRO A 159 -54.15 -17.73 5.47
N SER A 160 -55.16 -17.10 6.07
CA SER A 160 -55.93 -17.72 7.16
C SER A 160 -56.66 -18.98 6.67
N PRO A 161 -56.69 -20.06 7.48
CA PRO A 161 -57.43 -21.27 7.13
C PRO A 161 -58.94 -20.99 7.02
N PRO A 162 -59.66 -21.69 6.11
CA PRO A 162 -61.10 -21.52 5.98
C PRO A 162 -61.83 -21.98 7.25
N SER A 163 -62.74 -21.13 7.73
CA SER A 163 -63.55 -21.38 8.92
C SER A 163 -64.61 -22.45 8.64
N THR A 164 -64.34 -23.70 9.00
CA THR A 164 -65.35 -24.77 8.98
C THR A 164 -66.35 -24.54 10.10
N LYS A 165 -67.58 -24.14 9.74
CA LYS A 165 -68.73 -24.08 10.67
C LYS A 165 -69.03 -25.49 11.19
N ALA A 166 -68.95 -25.67 12.51
CA ALA A 166 -69.39 -26.91 13.17
C ALA A 166 -70.93 -27.01 13.09
N ILE A 167 -71.40 -28.12 12.53
CA ILE A 167 -72.81 -28.52 12.56
C ILE A 167 -73.04 -29.20 13.92
N ALA A 168 -73.98 -28.68 14.70
CA ALA A 168 -74.43 -29.26 15.95
C ALA A 168 -75.22 -30.56 15.69
N CYS A 169 -74.84 -31.66 16.34
CA CYS A 169 -75.70 -32.84 16.47
C CYS A 169 -76.51 -32.72 17.76
N ASP A 170 -77.82 -32.53 17.58
CA ASP A 170 -78.88 -32.63 18.59
C ASP A 170 -79.26 -34.12 18.77
N SER A 171 -79.26 -34.61 20.02
CA SER A 171 -79.63 -35.99 20.37
C SER A 171 -80.94 -35.98 21.16
N ARG A 172 -81.86 -36.84 20.67
CA ARG A 172 -83.20 -37.16 21.19
C ARG A 172 -83.28 -37.51 22.68
#